data_AF-A0AAW1W791-F1
#
_entry.id   AF-A0AAW1W791-F1
#
_cell.length_a   1.000
_cell.length_b   1.000
_cell.length_c   1.000
_cell.angle_alpha   90.00
_cell.angle_beta   90.00
_cell.angle_gamma   90.00
#
_symmetry.space_group_name_H-M   'P 1'
#
loop_
_entity.id
_entity.type
_entity.pdbx_description
1 polymer ?
#
loop_
_entity_poly.entity_id
_entity_poly.type
_entity_poly.pdbx_seq_one_letter_code
_entity_poly.pdbx_strand_id
1 'polypeptide(L)'
;MRTGLLDITRCRHGYTISRVSFLEHDKTMLIGADPSHVADRCIRVTITTVSLMGPDSGILVLDSHKVHLYNNYTRNWGIYAVCASVESQIYSQCNIYEAGQKKVAFKYLTEKAADKEAAMTGCIKSEGRLIYNWNASRICT
;
A
#
# COMPACT_ATOMS: atom_id res chain seq x y z
N MET A 1 6.95 18.43 -0.78
CA MET A 1 6.19 17.15 -0.80
C MET A 1 4.99 17.34 -1.72
N ARG A 2 4.81 16.52 -2.76
CA ARG A 2 3.54 16.47 -3.52
C ARG A 2 2.59 15.51 -2.78
N THR A 3 1.36 15.95 -2.58
CA THR A 3 0.25 15.27 -1.90
C THR A 3 -0.18 14.01 -2.67
N GLY A 4 -0.62 12.98 -1.96
CA GLY A 4 -1.40 11.91 -2.58
C GLY A 4 -2.80 12.41 -2.94
N LEU A 5 -3.52 11.70 -3.82
CA LEU A 5 -4.92 12.04 -4.10
C LEU A 5 -5.85 11.80 -2.90
N LEU A 6 -5.49 10.85 -2.04
CA LEU A 6 -6.21 10.52 -0.83
C LEU A 6 -5.23 10.26 0.30
N ASP A 7 -5.34 11.10 1.35
CA ASP A 7 -4.56 11.01 2.58
C ASP A 7 -5.50 10.63 3.74
N ILE A 8 -5.27 9.49 4.38
CA ILE A 8 -5.98 9.08 5.62
C ILE A 8 -5.03 9.29 6.81
N THR A 9 -5.42 10.13 7.76
CA THR A 9 -4.60 10.56 8.92
C THR A 9 -5.46 10.76 10.18
N ARG A 10 -4.83 11.02 11.33
CA ARG A 10 -5.45 11.43 12.62
C ARG A 10 -6.31 10.36 13.30
N CYS A 11 -5.80 9.14 13.43
CA CYS A 11 -6.35 8.04 14.22
C CYS A 11 -7.86 7.83 14.07
N ARG A 12 -8.31 7.64 12.83
CA ARG A 12 -9.70 7.30 12.52
C ARG A 12 -9.79 5.91 11.91
N HIS A 13 -10.82 5.17 12.29
CA HIS A 13 -11.00 3.75 11.95
C HIS A 13 -12.31 3.50 11.21
N GLY A 14 -12.35 2.46 10.39
CA GLY A 14 -13.57 2.03 9.68
C GLY A 14 -13.74 2.65 8.30
N TYR A 15 -12.66 3.16 7.70
CA TYR A 15 -12.71 3.68 6.33
C TYR A 15 -12.84 2.55 5.31
N THR A 16 -13.76 2.72 4.36
CA THR A 16 -13.86 1.87 3.18
C THR A 16 -13.77 2.73 1.94
N ILE A 17 -12.81 2.41 1.08
CA ILE A 17 -12.68 3.00 -0.25
C ILE A 17 -13.10 1.94 -1.24
N SER A 18 -14.10 2.22 -2.06
CA SER A 18 -14.56 1.23 -3.02
C SER A 18 -15.14 1.83 -4.30
N ARG A 19 -15.02 1.07 -5.39
CA ARG A 19 -15.58 1.42 -6.72
C ARG A 19 -15.05 2.75 -7.26
N VAL A 20 -13.78 3.03 -7.01
CA VAL A 20 -13.07 4.22 -7.50
C VAL A 20 -12.01 3.79 -8.52
N SER A 21 -11.81 4.62 -9.54
CA SER A 21 -10.74 4.45 -10.53
C SER A 21 -9.82 5.65 -10.50
N PHE A 22 -8.52 5.39 -10.38
CA PHE A 22 -7.47 6.39 -10.46
C PHE A 22 -6.64 6.15 -11.72
N LEU A 23 -6.54 7.19 -12.56
CA LEU A 23 -5.90 7.14 -13.87
C LEU A 23 -4.79 8.19 -13.90
N GLU A 24 -3.57 7.79 -14.25
CA GLU A 24 -2.45 8.68 -14.58
C GLU A 24 -2.09 9.73 -13.50
N HIS A 25 -2.10 9.32 -12.23
CA HIS A 25 -1.72 10.19 -11.12
C HIS A 25 -0.40 9.82 -10.45
N ASP A 26 0.35 10.87 -10.08
CA ASP A 26 1.53 10.80 -9.20
C ASP A 26 1.11 10.49 -7.76
N LYS A 27 1.47 9.31 -7.23
CA LYS A 27 1.18 8.82 -5.87
C LYS A 27 -0.31 8.78 -5.55
N THR A 28 -0.93 7.64 -5.81
CA THR A 28 -2.39 7.54 -5.75
C THR A 28 -2.97 7.58 -4.34
N MET A 29 -2.37 6.86 -3.40
CA MET A 29 -2.97 6.73 -2.07
C MET A 29 -1.89 6.62 -1.00
N LEU A 30 -2.02 7.47 0.02
CA LEU A 30 -1.15 7.50 1.18
C LEU A 30 -1.99 7.29 2.44
N ILE A 31 -1.62 6.29 3.22
CA ILE A 31 -2.26 6.00 4.52
C ILE A 31 -1.19 6.23 5.57
N GLY A 32 -1.37 7.25 6.41
CA GLY A 32 -0.33 7.75 7.32
C GLY A 32 0.67 8.68 6.63
N ALA A 33 1.03 9.78 7.28
CA ALA A 33 1.91 10.79 6.69
C ALA A 33 3.33 10.79 7.26
N ASP A 34 3.50 10.40 8.53
CA ASP A 34 4.79 10.52 9.23
C ASP A 34 4.87 9.50 10.39
N PRO A 35 5.92 8.65 10.43
CA PRO A 35 6.09 7.59 11.43
C PRO A 35 6.31 8.09 12.87
N SER A 36 6.44 9.41 13.07
CA SER A 36 6.43 10.02 14.41
C SER A 36 5.03 10.18 14.99
N HIS A 37 3.97 10.10 14.17
CA HIS A 37 2.58 10.20 14.61
C HIS A 37 2.02 8.87 15.12
N VAL A 38 2.64 8.34 16.18
CA VAL A 38 2.28 7.06 16.82
C VAL A 38 0.82 6.96 17.31
N ALA A 39 0.07 8.06 17.33
CA ALA A 39 -1.37 8.03 17.57
C ALA A 39 -2.14 7.38 16.41
N ASP A 40 -1.63 7.44 15.18
CA ASP A 40 -2.32 6.99 13.97
C ASP A 40 -2.32 5.46 13.80
N ARG A 41 -1.64 4.70 14.68
CA ARG A 41 -1.65 3.21 14.69
C ARG A 41 -3.04 2.59 14.76
N CYS A 42 -4.04 3.34 15.21
CA CYS A 42 -5.42 2.86 15.31
C CYS A 42 -6.14 2.82 13.94
N ILE A 43 -5.56 3.41 12.88
CA ILE A 43 -6.17 3.49 11.56
C ILE A 43 -6.34 2.08 10.97
N ARG A 44 -7.57 1.83 10.50
CA ARG A 44 -7.96 0.61 9.79
C ARG A 44 -8.68 1.00 8.52
N VAL A 45 -8.18 0.51 7.39
CA VAL A 45 -8.70 0.86 6.06
C VAL A 45 -8.99 -0.42 5.27
N THR A 46 -10.16 -0.46 4.64
CA THR A 46 -10.48 -1.46 3.62
C THR A 46 -10.52 -0.78 2.25
N ILE A 47 -9.78 -1.32 1.30
CA ILE A 47 -9.74 -0.85 -0.09
C ILE A 47 -10.22 -2.00 -0.95
N THR A 48 -11.33 -1.81 -1.66
CA THR A 48 -11.89 -2.87 -2.49
C THR A 48 -12.48 -2.40 -3.79
N THR A 49 -12.37 -3.19 -4.86
CA THR A 49 -12.93 -2.84 -6.18
C THR A 49 -12.40 -1.48 -6.67
N VAL A 50 -11.12 -1.19 -6.38
CA VAL A 50 -10.43 0.01 -6.84
C VAL A 50 -9.55 -0.35 -8.04
N SER A 51 -9.55 0.51 -9.06
CA SER A 51 -8.66 0.43 -10.21
C SER A 51 -7.55 1.48 -10.12
N LEU A 52 -6.29 1.05 -10.23
CA LEU A 52 -5.09 1.88 -10.15
C LEU A 52 -4.28 1.70 -11.44
N MET A 53 -4.17 2.74 -12.27
CA MET A 53 -3.56 2.63 -13.59
C MET A 53 -2.63 3.82 -13.89
N GLY A 54 -1.35 3.55 -14.12
CA GLY A 54 -0.41 4.57 -14.60
C GLY A 54 0.99 4.47 -13.98
N PRO A 55 1.98 5.15 -14.60
CA PRO A 55 3.41 5.04 -14.27
C PRO A 55 3.72 5.47 -12.83
N ASP A 56 2.88 6.25 -12.16
CA ASP A 56 3.12 6.64 -10.77
C ASP A 56 1.99 6.18 -9.84
N SER A 57 1.19 5.22 -10.32
CA SER A 57 0.09 4.62 -9.56
C SER A 57 0.60 3.57 -8.57
N GLY A 58 0.23 3.74 -7.31
CA GLY A 58 0.64 2.85 -6.23
C GLY A 58 -0.02 3.22 -4.90
N ILE A 59 -0.13 2.22 -4.03
CA ILE A 59 -0.60 2.37 -2.66
C ILE A 59 0.63 2.40 -1.74
N LEU A 60 0.84 3.51 -1.05
CA LEU A 60 1.84 3.61 0.01
C LEU A 60 1.12 3.57 1.36
N VAL A 61 1.35 2.50 2.11
CA VAL A 61 0.89 2.40 3.50
C VAL A 61 2.07 2.70 4.39
N LEU A 62 1.99 3.82 5.08
CA LEU A 62 2.94 4.21 6.11
C LEU A 62 2.42 3.80 7.49
N ASP A 63 3.31 3.89 8.47
CA ASP A 63 3.04 3.94 9.90
C ASP A 63 1.98 2.98 10.50
N SER A 64 2.35 1.75 10.80
CA SER A 64 1.66 0.86 11.76
C SER A 64 0.19 0.53 11.46
N HIS A 65 -0.36 0.96 10.32
CA HIS A 65 -1.78 0.82 9.99
C HIS A 65 -2.13 -0.59 9.56
N LYS A 66 -3.39 -0.96 9.77
CA LYS A 66 -3.95 -2.22 9.26
C LYS A 66 -4.77 -1.96 8.02
N VAL A 67 -4.33 -2.52 6.89
CA VAL A 67 -4.95 -2.28 5.59
C VAL A 67 -5.37 -3.59 4.96
N HIS A 68 -6.64 -3.70 4.59
CA HIS A 68 -7.14 -4.82 3.79
C HIS A 68 -7.35 -4.37 2.35
N LEU A 69 -6.56 -4.91 1.43
CA LEU A 69 -6.72 -4.75 -0.01
C LEU A 69 -7.48 -5.96 -0.53
N TYR A 70 -8.70 -5.78 -1.03
CA TYR A 70 -9.53 -6.87 -1.53
C TYR A 70 -10.07 -6.63 -2.95
N ASN A 71 -9.77 -7.52 -3.89
CA ASN A 71 -10.33 -7.47 -5.26
C ASN A 71 -10.09 -6.12 -5.97
N ASN A 72 -8.86 -5.60 -5.86
CA ASN A 72 -8.42 -4.41 -6.58
C ASN A 72 -7.63 -4.81 -7.82
N TYR A 73 -7.62 -3.92 -8.81
CA TYR A 73 -6.84 -4.06 -10.02
C TYR A 73 -5.79 -2.96 -10.08
N THR A 74 -4.51 -3.34 -10.17
CA THR A 74 -3.40 -2.39 -10.24
C THR A 74 -2.52 -2.74 -11.42
N ARG A 75 -2.26 -1.77 -12.30
CA ARG A 75 -1.41 -1.99 -13.48
C ARG A 75 -0.45 -0.85 -13.76
N ASN A 76 0.64 -1.19 -14.45
CA ASN A 76 1.61 -0.23 -15.00
C ASN A 76 2.22 0.76 -14.00
N TRP A 77 2.34 0.37 -12.72
CA TRP A 77 3.06 1.15 -11.72
C TRP A 77 4.54 1.35 -12.12
N GLY A 78 5.16 2.44 -11.69
CA GLY A 78 6.54 2.78 -12.07
C GLY A 78 7.58 2.61 -10.98
N ILE A 79 7.18 2.57 -9.70
CA ILE A 79 8.11 2.19 -8.62
C ILE A 79 7.62 0.93 -7.92
N TYR A 80 6.41 0.98 -7.35
CA TYR A 80 5.78 -0.16 -6.69
C TYR A 80 4.25 -0.08 -6.77
N ALA A 81 3.58 -1.23 -6.67
CA ALA A 81 2.12 -1.29 -6.58
C ALA A 81 1.64 -1.06 -5.14
N VAL A 82 2.29 -1.70 -4.16
CA VAL A 82 1.98 -1.62 -2.74
C VAL A 82 3.30 -1.52 -1.97
N CYS A 83 3.35 -0.59 -1.02
CA CYS A 83 4.48 -0.49 -0.11
C CYS A 83 4.02 -0.51 1.34
N ALA A 84 4.67 -1.35 2.15
CA ALA A 84 4.50 -1.40 3.59
C ALA A 84 5.70 -0.76 4.28
N SER A 85 5.44 0.24 5.14
CA SER A 85 6.46 0.85 6.00
C SER A 85 6.33 0.40 7.45
N VAL A 86 7.04 1.06 8.37
CA VAL A 86 7.21 0.71 9.79
C VAL A 86 5.93 0.15 10.42
N GLU A 87 5.99 -1.08 10.93
CA GLU A 87 4.90 -1.78 11.63
C GLU A 87 3.57 -1.96 10.87
N SER A 88 3.44 -1.52 9.62
CA SER A 88 2.20 -1.65 8.84
C SER A 88 1.85 -3.11 8.60
N GLN A 89 0.57 -3.45 8.68
CA GLN A 89 0.05 -4.79 8.39
C GLN A 89 -0.90 -4.71 7.21
N ILE A 90 -0.45 -5.21 6.06
CA ILE A 90 -1.24 -5.23 4.84
C ILE A 90 -1.69 -6.64 4.55
N TYR A 91 -2.98 -6.83 4.38
CA TYR A 91 -3.55 -8.06 3.88
C TYR A 91 -4.06 -7.84 2.46
N SER A 92 -3.44 -8.49 1.48
CA SER A 92 -3.75 -8.37 0.06
C SER A 92 -4.41 -9.65 -0.46
N GLN A 93 -5.74 -9.63 -0.56
CA GLN A 93 -6.55 -10.78 -0.95
C GLN A 93 -7.21 -10.57 -2.32
N CYS A 94 -7.09 -11.55 -3.20
CA CYS A 94 -7.76 -11.57 -4.52
C CYS A 94 -7.47 -10.35 -5.41
N ASN A 95 -6.34 -9.67 -5.20
CA ASN A 95 -5.95 -8.53 -6.03
C ASN A 95 -5.26 -8.99 -7.33
N ILE A 96 -5.44 -8.22 -8.39
CA ILE A 96 -4.79 -8.42 -9.68
C ILE A 96 -3.71 -7.36 -9.86
N TYR A 97 -2.47 -7.81 -10.07
CA TYR A 97 -1.32 -6.94 -10.32
C TYR A 97 -0.74 -7.20 -11.70
N GLU A 98 -0.87 -6.24 -12.61
CA GLU A 98 -0.36 -6.34 -13.98
C GLU A 98 0.86 -5.42 -14.17
N ALA A 99 2.04 -6.03 -14.17
CA ALA A 99 3.29 -5.28 -14.21
C ALA A 99 3.56 -4.71 -15.61
N GLY A 100 3.81 -3.40 -15.69
CA GLY A 100 4.30 -2.73 -16.89
C GLY A 100 5.81 -2.96 -17.08
N GLN A 101 6.57 -1.88 -17.31
CA GLN A 101 8.04 -1.96 -17.40
C GLN A 101 8.68 -2.38 -16.06
N LYS A 102 8.08 -1.96 -14.95
CA LYS A 102 8.63 -2.16 -13.61
C LYS A 102 7.99 -3.38 -12.96
N LYS A 103 8.84 -4.24 -12.42
CA LYS A 103 8.48 -5.58 -11.94
C LYS A 103 8.61 -5.70 -10.42
N VAL A 104 8.37 -4.62 -9.67
CA VAL A 104 8.37 -4.64 -8.19
C VAL A 104 6.99 -4.23 -7.69
N ALA A 105 6.16 -5.15 -7.20
CA ALA A 105 4.78 -4.94 -6.81
C ALA A 105 4.73 -4.64 -5.32
N PHE A 106 5.45 -5.43 -4.53
CA PHE A 106 5.57 -5.25 -3.09
C PHE A 106 6.92 -4.64 -2.76
N LYS A 107 6.90 -3.45 -2.13
CA LYS A 107 8.07 -2.81 -1.57
C LYS A 107 7.95 -2.76 -0.04
N TYR A 108 9.07 -2.98 0.61
CA TYR A 108 9.18 -2.91 2.06
C TYR A 108 10.12 -1.77 2.42
N LEU A 109 9.65 -0.85 3.24
CA LEU A 109 10.43 0.28 3.74
C LEU A 109 10.78 0.03 5.21
N THR A 110 12.04 0.25 5.56
CA THR A 110 12.54 0.22 6.93
C THR A 110 12.62 1.64 7.44
N GLU A 111 11.78 1.97 8.42
CA GLU A 111 11.74 3.29 9.04
C GLU A 111 11.70 3.14 10.57
N LYS A 112 12.11 4.19 11.28
CA LYS A 112 12.11 4.22 12.74
C LYS A 112 10.91 5.05 13.22
N ALA A 113 9.98 4.40 13.93
CA ALA A 113 8.90 5.10 14.63
C ALA A 113 9.48 5.87 15.84
N ALA A 114 8.88 7.00 16.18
CA ALA A 114 9.42 7.89 17.22
C ALA A 114 9.47 7.25 18.62
N ASP A 115 8.57 6.31 18.91
CA ASP A 115 8.47 5.60 20.19
C ASP A 115 9.20 4.25 20.21
N LYS A 116 9.96 3.91 19.15
CA LYS A 116 10.70 2.64 19.05
C LYS A 116 12.20 2.89 19.06
N GLU A 117 12.94 1.96 19.66
CA GLU A 117 14.40 2.05 19.73
C GLU A 117 15.08 1.68 18.40
N ALA A 118 14.51 0.70 17.69
CA ALA A 118 15.01 0.18 16.43
C ALA A 118 14.06 0.50 15.25
N ALA A 119 14.65 0.62 14.06
CA ALA A 119 13.87 0.71 12.83
C ALA A 119 13.19 -0.63 12.52
N MET A 120 11.97 -0.57 11.99
CA MET A 120 11.18 -1.74 11.64
C MET A 120 10.55 -1.59 10.27
N THR A 121 10.07 -2.71 9.75
CA THR A 121 9.42 -2.81 8.45
C THR A 121 8.08 -3.48 8.62
N GLY A 122 7.10 -3.08 7.81
CA GLY A 122 5.78 -3.67 7.81
C GLY A 122 5.74 -5.05 7.15
N CYS A 123 4.60 -5.72 7.23
CA CYS A 123 4.36 -6.99 6.58
C CYS A 123 3.24 -6.90 5.55
N ILE A 124 3.38 -7.68 4.48
CA ILE A 124 2.35 -7.85 3.46
C ILE A 124 2.05 -9.34 3.37
N LYS A 125 0.88 -9.75 3.86
CA LYS A 125 0.35 -11.09 3.64
C LYS A 125 -0.50 -11.04 2.38
N SER A 126 -0.26 -11.93 1.42
CA SER A 126 -0.99 -11.92 0.15
C SER A 126 -1.53 -13.29 -0.23
N GLU A 127 -2.84 -13.35 -0.48
CA GLU A 127 -3.61 -14.58 -0.77
C GLU A 127 -4.46 -14.41 -2.03
N GLY A 128 -4.64 -15.49 -2.82
CA GLY A 128 -5.51 -15.49 -4.00
C GLY A 128 -5.14 -14.50 -5.11
N ARG A 129 -3.89 -13.99 -5.12
CA ARG A 129 -3.44 -12.97 -6.09
C ARG A 129 -3.29 -13.55 -7.49
N LEU A 130 -3.60 -12.75 -8.50
CA LEU A 130 -3.22 -13.00 -9.88
C LEU A 130 -2.19 -11.94 -10.30
N ILE A 131 -0.97 -12.38 -10.65
CA ILE A 131 0.10 -11.50 -11.09
C ILE A 131 0.45 -11.83 -12.55
N TYR A 132 0.36 -10.84 -13.43
CA TYR A 132 0.77 -10.96 -14.84
C TYR A 132 2.11 -10.23 -15.09
N ASN A 133 2.96 -10.83 -15.93
CA ASN A 133 4.25 -10.29 -16.40
C ASN A 133 5.30 -9.99 -15.31
N TRP A 134 5.52 -10.90 -14.36
CA TRP A 134 6.44 -10.73 -13.22
C TRP A 134 7.67 -11.66 -13.26
N ASN A 135 8.84 -11.18 -12.84
CA ASN A 135 10.01 -12.03 -12.54
C ASN A 135 9.94 -12.49 -11.09
N ALA A 136 9.64 -13.77 -10.86
CA ALA A 136 9.46 -14.36 -9.54
C ALA A 136 10.77 -14.39 -8.72
N SER A 137 11.15 -13.27 -8.13
CA SER A 137 12.18 -13.22 -7.08
C SER A 137 11.54 -12.94 -5.72
N ARG A 138 11.46 -14.03 -4.94
CA ARG A 138 11.19 -14.11 -3.49
C ARG A 138 9.82 -13.62 -3.02
N ILE A 139 8.93 -14.57 -2.76
CA ILE A 139 7.81 -14.37 -1.84
C ILE A 139 7.82 -15.54 -0.87
N CYS A 140 8.08 -15.25 0.42
CA CYS A 140 7.73 -16.17 1.49
C CYS A 140 6.20 -16.26 1.53
N THR A 141 5.70 -17.48 1.37
CA THR A 141 4.36 -17.92 1.77
C THR A 141 4.21 -17.89 3.28
#